data_AF-A0A161XBE4-F1
#
_entry.id   AF-A0A161XBE4-F1
#
_cell.length_a   1.000
_cell.length_b   1.000
_cell.length_c   1.000
_cell.angle_alpha   90.00
_cell.angle_beta   90.00
_cell.angle_gamma   90.00
#
_symmetry.space_group_name_H-M   'P 1'
#
loop_
_entity.id
_entity.type
_entity.pdbx_description
1 polymer ?
#
loop_
_entity_poly.entity_id
_entity_poly.type
_entity_poly.pdbx_seq_one_letter_code
_entity_poly.pdbx_strand_id
1 'polypeptide(L)'
;MEIVKVLLKSEESITIDKIAEKVNVSNKTVRNDLEKVQEIIEENGLILLKKAGVGISVNGPEENKINLLQAITNRNNYIEPYSSEESLLY
;
A
#
# COMPACT_ATOMS: atom_id res chain seq x y z
N MET A 1 -0.22 7.57 8.28
CA MET A 1 -0.15 6.52 7.25
C MET A 1 1.29 6.00 7.10
N GLU A 2 1.93 5.58 8.19
CA GLU A 2 3.26 4.94 8.11
C GLU A 2 3.14 3.45 7.75
N ILE A 3 2.05 2.80 8.17
CA ILE A 3 1.82 1.37 7.93
C ILE A 3 1.79 1.04 6.45
N VAL A 4 1.08 1.82 5.62
CA VAL A 4 1.03 1.62 4.17
C VAL A 4 2.41 1.76 3.53
N LYS A 5 3.21 2.74 3.97
CA LYS A 5 4.57 2.93 3.43
C LYS A 5 5.45 1.73 3.76
N VAL A 6 5.34 1.19 4.98
CA VAL A 6 6.07 -0.02 5.36
C VAL A 6 5.64 -1.21 4.50
N LEU A 7 4.33 -1.37 4.26
CA LEU A 7 3.78 -2.43 3.42
C LEU A 7 4.19 -2.31 1.95
N LEU A 8 4.22 -1.10 1.39
CA LEU A 8 4.63 -0.86 0.00
C LEU A 8 6.15 -0.96 -0.19
N LYS A 9 6.92 -0.58 0.82
CA LYS A 9 8.39 -0.64 0.79
C LYS A 9 8.92 -2.04 1.10
N SER A 10 8.12 -2.88 1.74
CA SER A 10 8.40 -4.30 1.91
C SER A 10 7.79 -5.07 0.74
N GLU A 11 8.65 -5.58 -0.15
CA GLU A 11 8.23 -6.52 -1.20
C GLU A 11 7.69 -7.84 -0.61
N GLU A 12 8.06 -8.16 0.62
CA GLU A 12 7.66 -9.39 1.31
C GLU A 12 6.50 -9.17 2.29
N SER A 13 5.72 -10.23 2.52
CA SER A 13 4.63 -10.22 3.50
C SER A 13 5.14 -9.92 4.90
N ILE A 14 4.61 -8.88 5.53
CA ILE A 14 5.00 -8.46 6.89
C ILE A 14 3.86 -8.70 7.88
N THR A 15 4.17 -9.18 9.08
CA THR A 15 3.17 -9.47 10.11
C THR A 15 2.72 -8.21 10.85
N ILE A 16 1.50 -8.24 11.39
CA ILE A 16 0.94 -7.15 12.22
C ILE A 16 1.90 -6.79 13.35
N ASP A 17 2.52 -7.78 13.97
CA ASP A 17 3.49 -7.59 15.06
C ASP A 17 4.71 -6.78 14.60
N LYS A 18 5.33 -7.14 13.47
CA LYS A 18 6.45 -6.39 12.91
C LYS A 18 6.07 -4.96 12.52
N ILE A 19 4.85 -4.76 12.02
CA ILE A 19 4.34 -3.43 11.70
C ILE A 19 4.15 -2.61 12.99
N ALA A 20 3.55 -3.21 14.02
CA ALA A 20 3.34 -2.62 15.33
C ALA A 20 4.66 -2.18 15.97
N GLU A 21 5.66 -3.04 15.89
CA GLU A 21 7.01 -2.78 16.40
C GLU A 21 7.71 -1.65 15.62
N LYS A 22 7.67 -1.69 14.28
CA LYS A 22 8.27 -0.65 13.41
C LYS A 22 7.65 0.73 13.58
N VAL A 23 6.32 0.78 13.73
CA VAL A 23 5.56 2.04 13.84
C VAL A 23 5.36 2.45 15.31
N ASN A 24 5.83 1.62 16.25
CA ASN A 24 5.72 1.80 17.69
C ASN A 24 4.27 2.04 18.18
N VAL A 25 3.33 1.29 17.63
CA VAL A 25 1.90 1.39 17.95
C VAL A 25 1.35 0.06 18.45
N SER A 26 0.27 0.08 19.22
CA SER A 26 -0.37 -1.15 19.70
C SER A 26 -0.98 -1.96 18.56
N ASN A 27 -1.01 -3.30 18.69
CA ASN A 27 -1.64 -4.21 17.72
C ASN A 27 -3.08 -3.84 17.40
N LYS A 28 -3.82 -3.28 18.39
CA LYS A 28 -5.19 -2.76 18.19
C LYS A 28 -5.22 -1.59 17.20
N THR A 29 -4.30 -0.64 17.34
CA THR A 29 -4.16 0.51 16.43
C THR A 29 -3.74 0.03 15.06
N VAL A 30 -2.78 -0.90 14.97
CA VAL A 30 -2.37 -1.48 13.68
C VAL A 30 -3.55 -2.13 12.99
N ARG A 31 -4.34 -2.96 13.66
CA ARG A 31 -5.53 -3.60 13.05
C ARG A 31 -6.50 -2.58 12.49
N ASN A 32 -6.82 -1.56 13.28
CA ASN A 32 -7.76 -0.51 12.87
C ASN A 32 -7.23 0.34 11.70
N ASP A 33 -5.92 0.64 11.70
CA ASP A 33 -5.27 1.26 10.54
C ASP A 33 -5.27 0.29 9.36
N LEU A 34 -4.97 -1.00 9.56
CA LEU A 34 -4.88 -2.00 8.51
C LEU A 34 -6.20 -2.19 7.77
N GLU A 35 -7.33 -2.12 8.49
CA GLU A 35 -8.67 -2.10 7.88
C GLU A 35 -8.84 -0.88 6.96
N LYS A 36 -8.44 0.32 7.40
CA LYS A 36 -8.46 1.52 6.54
C LYS A 36 -7.50 1.41 5.37
N VAL A 37 -6.30 0.87 5.60
CA VAL A 37 -5.28 0.64 4.57
C VAL A 37 -5.79 -0.35 3.53
N GLN A 38 -6.47 -1.41 3.96
CA GLN A 38 -7.12 -2.37 3.09
C GLN A 38 -8.12 -1.65 2.18
N GLU A 39 -9.01 -0.85 2.76
CA GLU A 39 -10.04 -0.12 2.02
C GLU A 39 -9.42 0.82 0.98
N ILE A 40 -8.42 1.62 1.35
CA ILE A 40 -7.72 2.53 0.43
C ILE A 40 -7.03 1.76 -0.71
N ILE A 41 -6.41 0.63 -0.40
CA ILE A 41 -5.74 -0.22 -1.40
C ILE A 41 -6.77 -0.78 -2.39
N GLU A 42 -7.89 -1.29 -1.88
CA GLU A 42 -8.99 -1.79 -2.71
C GLU A 42 -9.61 -0.68 -3.57
N GLU A 43 -9.78 0.53 -3.05
CA GLU A 43 -10.26 1.71 -3.80
C GLU A 43 -9.30 2.12 -4.93
N ASN A 44 -8.00 1.87 -4.77
CA ASN A 44 -6.99 2.14 -5.80
C ASN A 44 -6.79 0.96 -6.76
N GLY A 45 -7.69 -0.03 -6.77
CA GLY A 45 -7.59 -1.20 -7.67
C GLY A 45 -6.45 -2.16 -7.32
N LEU A 46 -5.95 -2.11 -6.09
CA LEU A 46 -4.99 -3.04 -5.53
C LEU A 46 -5.70 -4.03 -4.59
N ILE A 47 -5.03 -5.11 -4.22
CA ILE A 47 -5.58 -6.14 -3.34
C ILE A 47 -4.64 -6.34 -2.17
N LEU A 48 -5.15 -6.14 -0.96
CA LEU A 48 -4.41 -6.46 0.25
C LEU A 48 -4.59 -7.95 0.59
N LEU A 49 -3.52 -8.73 0.41
CA LEU A 49 -3.49 -10.13 0.83
C LEU A 49 -3.10 -10.22 2.30
N LYS A 50 -4.10 -10.40 3.17
CA LYS A 50 -3.89 -10.75 4.58
C LYS A 50 -3.97 -12.26 4.75
N LYS A 51 -2.87 -12.89 5.16
CA LYS A 51 -2.84 -14.34 5.44
C LYS A 51 -2.41 -14.57 6.87
N ALA A 52 -3.33 -15.11 7.67
CA ALA A 52 -3.07 -15.44 9.08
C ALA A 52 -1.86 -16.37 9.20
N GLY A 53 -0.87 -15.97 10.01
CA GLY A 53 0.40 -16.71 10.19
C GLY A 53 1.48 -16.44 9.14
N VAL A 54 1.18 -15.78 8.02
CA VAL A 54 2.17 -15.41 6.98
C VAL A 54 2.46 -13.91 6.99
N GLY A 55 1.42 -13.09 7.14
CA GLY A 55 1.53 -11.64 7.18
C GLY A 55 0.60 -10.96 6.17
N ILE A 56 0.94 -9.73 5.83
CA ILE A 56 0.18 -8.85 4.96
C ILE A 56 1.07 -8.44 3.80
N SER A 57 0.56 -8.58 2.58
CA SER A 57 1.22 -8.15 1.35
C SER A 57 0.23 -7.42 0.43
N VAL A 58 0.77 -6.57 -0.45
CA VAL A 58 -0.01 -5.83 -1.44
C VAL A 58 0.20 -6.47 -2.81
N ASN A 59 -0.88 -6.92 -3.43
CA ASN A 59 -0.88 -7.50 -4.77
C ASN A 59 -1.67 -6.62 -5.73
N GLY A 60 -1.21 -6.50 -6.98
CA GLY A 60 -1.83 -5.65 -7.98
C GLY A 60 -0.79 -5.06 -8.92
N PRO A 61 -1.22 -4.28 -9.93
CA PRO A 61 -0.33 -3.67 -10.91
C PRO A 61 0.68 -2.74 -10.22
N GLU A 62 1.93 -2.80 -10.68
CA GLU A 62 3.01 -1.95 -10.14
C GLU A 62 2.67 -0.46 -10.26
N GLU A 63 2.01 -0.06 -11.34
CA GLU A 63 1.53 1.31 -11.55
C GLU A 63 0.65 1.80 -10.39
N ASN A 64 -0.33 1.01 -9.96
CA ASN A 64 -1.19 1.40 -8.85
C ASN A 64 -0.43 1.40 -7.52
N LYS A 65 0.53 0.48 -7.32
CA LYS A 65 1.40 0.49 -6.13
C LYS A 65 2.23 1.77 -6.05
N ILE A 66 2.82 2.16 -7.18
CA ILE A 66 3.62 3.39 -7.32
C ILE A 66 2.73 4.61 -7.10
N ASN A 67 1.55 4.66 -7.73
CA ASN A 67 0.59 5.75 -7.60
C ASN A 67 0.14 5.90 -6.14
N LEU A 68 -0.22 4.80 -5.47
CA LEU A 68 -0.56 4.80 -4.06
C LEU A 68 0.62 5.28 -3.18
N LEU A 69 1.84 4.77 -3.42
CA LEU A 69 3.03 5.21 -2.68
C LEU A 69 3.29 6.71 -2.86
N GLN A 70 3.12 7.21 -4.09
CA GLN A 70 3.23 8.63 -4.41
C GLN A 70 2.12 9.43 -3.75
N ALA A 71 0.86 8.99 -3.76
CA ALA A 71 -0.24 9.68 -3.11
C ALA A 71 0.01 9.86 -1.59
N ILE A 72 0.60 8.86 -0.93
CA ILE A 72 0.87 8.88 0.52
C ILE A 72 2.16 9.66 0.86
N THR A 73 3.15 9.64 -0.03
CA THR A 73 4.44 10.32 0.16
C THR A 73 4.35 11.79 -0.26
N ASN A 74 3.66 12.04 -1.36
CA ASN A 74 3.56 13.30 -2.05
C ASN A 74 2.22 13.96 -1.72
N ARG A 75 2.03 14.38 -0.47
CA ARG A 75 0.92 15.25 -0.06
C ARG A 75 0.94 16.63 -0.74
N ASN A 76 1.86 16.90 -1.68
CA ASN A 76 2.09 18.25 -2.21
C ASN A 76 2.23 18.37 -3.73
N ASN A 77 1.94 17.33 -4.52
CA ASN A 77 1.74 17.48 -5.97
C ASN A 77 1.03 16.24 -6.55
N TYR A 78 -0.24 16.39 -6.89
CA TYR A 78 -0.97 15.42 -7.71
C TYR A 78 -0.31 15.41 -9.10
N ILE A 79 0.43 14.36 -9.43
CA ILE A 79 0.83 14.11 -10.80
C ILE A 79 0.03 12.87 -11.18
N GLU A 80 -1.05 13.06 -11.94
CA GLU A 80 -1.71 11.96 -12.63
C GLU A 80 -0.68 11.23 -13.49
N PRO A 81 -0.40 9.94 -13.29
CA PRO A 81 0.23 9.11 -14.30
C PRO A 81 -0.89 8.35 -15.01
N TYR A 82 -1.75 9.08 -15.72
CA TYR A 82 -2.53 8.52 -16.82
C TYR A 82 -2.69 9.59 -17.90
N SER A 83 -1.64 9.75 -18.69
CA SER A 83 -1.87 9.90 -20.12
C SER A 83 -1.38 8.61 -20.77
N SER A 84 -2.27 7.63 -20.83
CA SER A 84 -2.16 6.51 -21.76
C SER A 84 -2.07 7.09 -23.17
N GLU A 85 -0.92 7.04 -23.85
CA GLU A 85 -0.80 7.06 -25.34
C GLU A 85 0.62 7.29 -25.90
N GLU A 86 1.69 6.62 -25.44
CA GLU A 86 2.97 6.64 -26.20
C GLU A 86 3.65 5.26 -26.28
N SER A 87 2.93 4.27 -26.81
CA SER A 87 3.55 3.26 -27.66
C SER A 87 2.76 3.19 -28.95
N LEU A 88 3.23 4.01 -29.89
CA LEU A 88 2.68 4.23 -31.22
C LEU A 88 2.39 2.91 -31.94
N LEU A 89 1.18 2.85 -32.47
CA LEU A 89 0.83 2.02 -33.61
C LEU A 89 1.45 2.66 -34.87
N TYR A 90 2.71 2.35 -35.19
CA TYR A 90 3.27 2.27 -36.56
C TYR A 90 4.74 1.84 -36.56
#